data_AF-G9K9I6-F1
#
_entry.id   AF-G9K9I6-F1
#
_cell.length_a   1.000
_cell.length_b   1.000
_cell.length_c   1.000
_cell.angle_alpha   90.00
_cell.angle_beta   90.00
_cell.angle_gamma   90.00
#
_symmetry.space_group_name_H-M   'P 1'
#
loop_
_entity.id
_entity.type
_entity.pdbx_description
1 polymer ?
#
loop_
_entity_poly.entity_id
_entity_poly.type
_entity_poly.pdbx_seq_one_letter_code
_entity_poly.pdbx_strand_id
1 'polypeptide(L)'
;LGKKGNLEKLQSYWEVGFFLGASVLANDHMRVIQASEKLFKLKTPAWYLKSIVETILIYKHFVKLTTEQPVAKQELVDFWMDFLVEATKTNVTVVRFPVLILEPTKIY
;
A
#
# COMPACT_ATOMS: atom_id res chain seq x y z
N LEU A 1 -0.38 -5.18 -16.01
CA LEU A 1 0.57 -4.08 -15.71
C LEU A 1 1.15 -3.44 -16.98
N GLY A 2 1.65 -4.21 -17.96
CA GLY A 2 2.30 -3.67 -19.18
C GLY A 2 1.53 -2.62 -19.99
N LYS A 3 0.19 -2.71 -20.07
CA LYS A 3 -0.65 -1.68 -20.75
C LYS A 3 -0.84 -0.37 -19.97
N LYS A 4 -0.71 -0.38 -18.63
CA LYS A 4 -0.90 0.82 -17.80
C LYS A 4 0.38 1.66 -17.65
N GLY A 5 1.55 1.13 -18.05
CA GLY A 5 2.81 1.86 -18.06
C GLY A 5 3.45 2.04 -16.67
N ASN A 6 4.34 3.02 -16.57
CA ASN A 6 5.09 3.37 -15.35
C ASN A 6 4.14 4.02 -14.31
N LEU A 7 4.24 3.61 -13.04
CA LEU A 7 3.49 4.16 -11.91
C LEU A 7 3.53 5.69 -11.87
N GLU A 8 4.65 6.30 -12.23
CA GLU A 8 4.83 7.76 -12.29
C GLU A 8 3.78 8.45 -13.17
N LYS A 9 3.36 7.80 -14.27
CA LYS A 9 2.41 8.35 -15.24
C LYS A 9 0.96 8.23 -14.78
N LEU A 10 0.65 7.38 -13.80
CA LEU A 10 -0.70 7.19 -13.28
C LEU A 10 -1.06 8.35 -12.34
N GLN A 11 -2.04 9.17 -12.67
CA GLN A 11 -2.45 10.31 -11.81
C GLN A 11 -3.74 10.01 -11.05
N SER A 12 -4.53 9.07 -11.52
CA SER A 12 -5.82 8.74 -10.93
C SER A 12 -5.66 7.78 -9.75
N TYR A 13 -6.27 8.09 -8.60
CA TYR A 13 -6.18 7.23 -7.40
C TYR A 13 -6.67 5.80 -7.68
N TRP A 14 -7.67 5.64 -8.54
CA TRP A 14 -8.21 4.31 -8.87
C TRP A 14 -7.29 3.48 -9.76
N GLU A 15 -6.49 4.14 -10.60
CA GLU A 15 -5.48 3.43 -11.40
C GLU A 15 -4.32 2.98 -10.54
N VAL A 16 -3.89 3.84 -9.60
CA VAL A 16 -2.86 3.52 -8.61
C VAL A 16 -3.33 2.42 -7.65
N GLY A 17 -4.59 2.44 -7.19
CA GLY A 17 -5.14 1.40 -6.33
C GLY A 17 -5.20 0.03 -7.01
N PHE A 18 -5.62 -0.02 -8.28
CA PHE A 18 -5.54 -1.24 -9.06
C PHE A 18 -4.09 -1.72 -9.28
N PHE A 19 -3.16 -0.77 -9.53
CA PHE A 19 -1.75 -1.08 -9.65
C PHE A 19 -1.20 -1.68 -8.36
N LEU A 20 -1.53 -1.10 -7.19
CA LEU A 20 -1.17 -1.62 -5.88
C LEU A 20 -1.67 -3.05 -5.69
N GLY A 21 -2.95 -3.32 -5.94
CA GLY A 21 -3.51 -4.66 -5.82
C GLY A 21 -2.78 -5.68 -6.70
N ALA A 22 -2.50 -5.34 -7.96
CA ALA A 22 -1.74 -6.19 -8.87
C ALA A 22 -0.29 -6.41 -8.39
N SER A 23 0.35 -5.40 -7.78
CA SER A 23 1.70 -5.51 -7.22
C SER A 23 1.75 -6.38 -5.97
N VAL A 24 0.72 -6.32 -5.11
CA VAL A 24 0.58 -7.23 -3.96
C VAL A 24 0.45 -8.68 -4.44
N LEU A 25 -0.40 -8.94 -5.43
CA LEU A 25 -0.57 -10.29 -6.00
C LEU A 25 0.72 -10.84 -6.65
N ALA A 26 1.54 -9.96 -7.23
CA ALA A 26 2.81 -10.31 -7.84
C ALA A 26 3.97 -10.41 -6.83
N ASN A 27 3.72 -10.17 -5.54
CA ASN A 27 4.73 -10.06 -4.50
C ASN A 27 5.87 -9.07 -4.82
N ASP A 28 5.56 -7.98 -5.54
CA ASP A 28 6.53 -6.94 -5.92
C ASP A 28 6.61 -5.86 -4.84
N HIS A 29 7.48 -6.07 -3.85
CA HIS A 29 7.62 -5.20 -2.67
C HIS A 29 7.91 -3.75 -3.02
N MET A 30 8.78 -3.49 -4.00
CA MET A 30 9.14 -2.12 -4.39
C MET A 30 7.94 -1.37 -4.95
N ARG A 31 7.16 -2.03 -5.82
CA ARG A 31 5.95 -1.42 -6.39
C ARG A 31 4.85 -1.24 -5.36
N VAL A 32 4.72 -2.15 -4.40
CA VAL A 32 3.79 -2.02 -3.27
C VAL A 32 4.10 -0.76 -2.47
N ILE A 33 5.36 -0.55 -2.10
CA ILE A 33 5.82 0.63 -1.35
C ILE A 33 5.50 1.91 -2.14
N GLN A 34 5.93 1.99 -3.40
CA GLN A 34 5.75 3.18 -4.23
C GLN A 34 4.27 3.50 -4.50
N ALA A 35 3.45 2.49 -4.77
CA ALA A 35 2.02 2.69 -5.04
C ALA A 35 1.25 3.10 -3.78
N SER A 36 1.62 2.56 -2.62
CA SER A 36 1.03 2.94 -1.33
C SER A 36 1.33 4.40 -0.99
N GLU A 37 2.58 4.82 -1.15
CA GLU A 37 2.99 6.22 -0.98
C GLU A 37 2.22 7.15 -1.95
N LYS A 38 2.07 6.72 -3.20
CA LYS A 38 1.32 7.49 -4.19
C LYS A 38 -0.16 7.62 -3.86
N LEU A 39 -0.81 6.57 -3.35
CA LEU A 39 -2.20 6.64 -2.87
C LEU A 39 -2.37 7.65 -1.73
N PHE A 40 -1.42 7.68 -0.80
CA PHE A 40 -1.39 8.66 0.28
C PHE A 40 -1.30 10.09 -0.28
N LYS A 41 -0.31 10.35 -1.17
CA LYS A 41 -0.12 11.67 -1.79
C LYS A 41 -1.32 12.13 -2.63
N LEU A 42 -2.04 11.20 -3.25
CA LEU A 42 -3.25 11.47 -4.03
C LEU A 42 -4.51 11.75 -3.19
N LYS A 43 -4.41 11.72 -1.84
CA LYS A 43 -5.56 11.93 -0.93
C LYS A 43 -6.74 11.05 -1.30
N THR A 44 -6.46 9.76 -1.49
CA THR A 44 -7.43 8.77 -1.95
C THR A 44 -8.71 8.77 -1.10
N PRO A 45 -9.91 8.80 -1.70
CA PRO A 45 -11.16 8.75 -0.95
C PRO A 45 -11.29 7.50 -0.08
N ALA A 46 -11.75 7.67 1.16
CA ALA A 46 -11.81 6.59 2.15
C ALA A 46 -12.62 5.36 1.68
N TRP A 47 -13.75 5.58 0.98
CA TRP A 47 -14.57 4.48 0.46
C TRP A 47 -13.80 3.59 -0.54
N TYR A 48 -12.95 4.20 -1.38
CA TYR A 48 -12.17 3.47 -2.36
C TYR A 48 -11.00 2.76 -1.68
N LEU A 49 -10.30 3.46 -0.79
CA LEU A 49 -9.20 2.88 -0.03
C LEU A 49 -9.65 1.65 0.77
N LYS A 50 -10.83 1.73 1.40
CA LYS A 50 -11.44 0.60 2.12
C LYS A 50 -11.61 -0.63 1.22
N SER A 51 -12.14 -0.46 0.00
CA SER A 51 -12.33 -1.57 -0.94
C SER A 51 -11.01 -2.25 -1.34
N ILE A 52 -9.93 -1.47 -1.51
CA ILE A 52 -8.59 -1.98 -1.82
C ILE A 52 -8.01 -2.75 -0.62
N VAL A 53 -8.12 -2.18 0.58
CA VAL A 53 -7.65 -2.82 1.81
C VAL A 53 -8.37 -4.15 2.06
N GLU A 54 -9.70 -4.19 1.90
CA GLU A 54 -10.48 -5.42 2.02
C GLU A 54 -10.00 -6.50 1.04
N THR A 55 -9.74 -6.11 -0.21
CA THR A 55 -9.20 -7.04 -1.23
C THR A 55 -7.82 -7.59 -0.83
N ILE A 56 -6.93 -6.72 -0.33
CA ILE A 56 -5.57 -7.12 0.10
C ILE A 56 -5.64 -8.04 1.33
N LEU A 57 -6.50 -7.75 2.30
CA LEU A 57 -6.66 -8.58 3.50
C LEU A 57 -7.19 -9.97 3.17
N ILE A 58 -8.17 -10.07 2.26
CA ILE A 58 -8.64 -11.37 1.76
C ILE A 58 -7.49 -12.14 1.12
N TYR A 59 -6.71 -11.50 0.25
CA TYR A 59 -5.55 -12.15 -0.37
C TYR A 59 -4.52 -12.63 0.67
N LYS A 60 -4.12 -11.77 1.61
CA LYS A 60 -3.17 -12.10 2.68
C LYS A 60 -3.66 -13.26 3.56
N HIS A 61 -4.97 -13.37 3.77
CA HIS A 61 -5.55 -14.47 4.55
C HIS A 61 -5.41 -15.83 3.85
N PHE A 62 -5.52 -15.88 2.52
CA PHE A 62 -5.52 -17.13 1.76
C PHE A 62 -4.17 -17.48 1.13
N VAL A 63 -3.26 -16.52 0.95
CA VAL A 63 -1.94 -16.80 0.38
C VAL A 63 -1.08 -17.56 1.39
N LYS A 64 -0.59 -18.74 1.02
CA LYS A 64 0.45 -19.43 1.78
C LYS A 64 1.76 -18.69 1.54
N LEU A 65 2.18 -17.88 2.50
CA LEU A 65 3.50 -17.27 2.48
C LEU A 65 4.54 -18.38 2.60
N THR A 66 5.21 -18.72 1.50
CA THR A 66 6.41 -19.53 1.54
C THR A 66 7.45 -18.74 2.33
N THR A 67 7.95 -19.30 3.42
CA THR A 67 8.98 -18.70 4.28
C THR A 67 10.33 -18.70 3.57
N GLU A 68 10.43 -18.01 2.43
CA GLU A 68 11.72 -17.74 1.81
C GLU A 68 12.37 -16.55 2.53
N GLN A 69 13.71 -16.53 2.45
CA GLN A 69 14.64 -15.63 3.15
C GLN A 69 14.12 -14.20 3.35
N PRO A 70 14.55 -13.49 4.41
CA PRO A 70 14.14 -12.11 4.65
C PRO A 70 14.34 -11.26 3.40
N VAL A 71 13.23 -10.94 2.74
CA VAL A 71 13.24 -10.19 1.50
C VAL A 71 13.56 -8.75 1.86
N ALA A 72 14.51 -8.14 1.15
CA ALA A 72 14.84 -6.75 1.32
C ALA A 72 13.56 -5.88 1.28
N LYS A 73 13.42 -4.95 2.24
CA LYS A 73 12.29 -4.01 2.39
C LYS A 73 10.97 -4.60 2.91
N GLN A 74 10.94 -5.82 3.45
CA GLN A 74 9.72 -6.39 4.07
C GLN A 74 9.13 -5.45 5.14
N GLU A 75 9.97 -4.88 6.00
CA GLU A 75 9.52 -3.93 7.05
C GLU A 75 8.77 -2.71 6.49
N LEU A 76 9.19 -2.21 5.32
CA LEU A 76 8.50 -1.10 4.66
C LEU A 76 7.16 -1.54 4.06
N VAL A 77 7.09 -2.77 3.52
CA VAL A 77 5.81 -3.33 3.05
C VAL A 77 4.85 -3.48 4.23
N ASP A 78 5.32 -4.00 5.36
CA ASP A 78 4.50 -4.17 6.56
C ASP A 78 4.01 -2.82 7.09
N PHE A 79 4.90 -1.82 7.17
CA PHE A 79 4.52 -0.45 7.51
C PHE A 79 3.42 0.10 6.60
N TRP A 80 3.56 -0.02 5.27
CA TRP A 80 2.55 0.49 4.34
C TRP A 80 1.23 -0.25 4.45
N MET A 81 1.26 -1.55 4.73
CA MET A 81 0.04 -2.34 4.93
C MET A 81 -0.68 -1.90 6.21
N ASP A 82 0.05 -1.72 7.31
CA ASP A 82 -0.50 -1.22 8.57
C ASP A 82 -1.05 0.21 8.40
N PHE A 83 -0.32 1.08 7.71
CA PHE A 83 -0.73 2.45 7.40
C PHE A 83 -2.05 2.50 6.64
N LEU A 84 -2.17 1.72 5.56
CA LEU A 84 -3.38 1.69 4.74
C LEU A 84 -4.56 1.07 5.48
N VAL A 85 -4.34 0.01 6.27
CA VAL A 85 -5.38 -0.61 7.09
C VAL A 85 -5.90 0.38 8.12
N GLU A 86 -5.01 1.04 8.86
CA GLU A 86 -5.38 1.99 9.90
C GLU A 86 -6.13 3.21 9.32
N ALA A 87 -5.73 3.67 8.12
CA ALA A 87 -6.41 4.76 7.42
C ALA A 87 -7.88 4.45 7.03
N THR A 88 -8.32 3.20 7.11
CA THR A 88 -9.71 2.80 6.86
C THR A 88 -10.56 2.65 8.13
N LYS A 89 -9.95 2.77 9.31
CA LYS A 89 -10.63 2.65 10.60
C LYS A 89 -11.26 3.99 10.97
N THR A 90 -12.50 3.94 11.48
CA THR A 90 -13.21 5.12 11.99
C THR A 90 -13.00 5.32 13.48
N ASN A 91 -12.69 4.25 14.21
CA ASN A 91 -12.41 4.28 15.64
C ASN A 91 -10.93 4.02 15.84
N VAL A 92 -10.25 4.93 16.54
CA VAL A 92 -8.82 4.82 16.86
C VAL A 92 -8.69 4.06 18.18
N THR A 93 -8.13 2.85 18.13
CA THR A 93 -7.89 2.01 19.32
C THR A 93 -6.44 1.53 19.43
N VAL A 94 -5.56 1.96 18.52
CA VAL A 94 -4.17 1.52 18.46
C VAL A 94 -3.28 2.23 19.48
N VAL A 95 -2.28 1.51 20.00
CA VAL A 95 -1.28 2.05 20.95
C VAL A 95 -0.12 2.76 20.23
N ARG A 96 0.08 2.46 18.93
CA ARG A 96 1.11 3.04 18.07
C ARG A 96 0.49 3.44 16.73
N PHE A 97 0.99 4.51 16.15
CA PHE A 97 0.49 5.07 14.90
C PHE A 97 1.53 4.90 13.78
N PRO A 98 1.18 4.27 12.65
CA PRO A 98 2.01 4.34 11.45
C PRO A 98 1.89 5.76 10.88
N VAL A 99 2.97 6.53 10.94
CA VAL A 99 3.01 7.93 10.50
C VAL A 99 4.15 8.17 9.53
N LEU A 100 3.96 9.15 8.64
CA LEU A 100 4.98 9.61 7.70
C LEU A 100 5.54 10.94 8.21
N ILE A 101 6.87 11.04 8.29
CA ILE A 101 7.55 12.26 8.74
C ILE A 101 7.99 13.01 7.48
N LEU A 102 7.47 14.22 7.31
CA LEU A 102 7.90 15.06 6.19
C LEU A 102 9.24 15.72 6.51
N GLU A 103 10.31 15.15 5.94
CA GLU A 103 11.66 15.66 6.09
C GLU A 103 11.86 17.00 5.37
N PRO A 104 12.87 17.82 5.74
CA PRO A 104 13.19 19.07 5.05
C PRO A 104 13.44 18.89 3.54
N THR A 105 13.90 17.71 3.13
CA THR A 105 14.12 17.28 1.75
C THR A 105 12.84 17.05 0.95
N LYS A 106 11.66 17.21 1.57
CA LYS A 106 10.33 16.94 0.99
C LYS A 106 10.08 15.46 0.66
N ILE A 107 10.80 14.59 1.35
CA ILE A 107 10.60 13.13 1.34
C ILE A 107 9.79 12.77 2.59
N TYR A 108 8.90 11.79 2.46
CA TYR A 108 8.10 11.23 3.54
C TYR A 108 8.74 9.96 4.12
#